data_AF-A0A432F1G6-F1
#
_entry.id   AF-A0A432F1G6-F1
#
_cell.length_a   1.000
_cell.length_b   1.000
_cell.length_c   1.000
_cell.angle_alpha   90.00
_cell.angle_beta   90.00
_cell.angle_gamma   90.00
#
_symmetry.space_group_name_H-M   'P 1'
#
loop_
_entity.id
_entity.type
_entity.pdbx_description
1 polymer ?
#
loop_
_entity_poly.entity_id
_entity_poly.type
_entity_poly.pdbx_seq_one_letter_code
_entity_poly.pdbx_strand_id
1 'polypeptide(L)'
;SRVGSFTLEGALIYTSCEPCPMCLAAIWWARISRIYYANTRADAARIGFDDAEIYQEVASDLTDRRIPLVHCPNQEAVQAMLEWTEKQDKIPY
;
A
#
# COMPACT_ATOMS: atom_id res chain seq x y z
N SER A 1 7.95 18.64 -15.49
CA SER A 1 8.34 19.41 -14.30
C SER A 1 8.43 18.46 -13.11
N ARG A 2 9.24 18.76 -12.08
CA ARG A 2 9.30 17.97 -10.84
C ARG A 2 8.48 18.68 -9.77
N VAL A 3 7.72 17.92 -8.96
CA VAL A 3 6.83 18.45 -7.93
C VAL A 3 7.60 18.89 -6.67
N GLY A 4 8.77 18.31 -6.40
CA GLY A 4 9.62 18.69 -5.26
C GLY A 4 9.06 18.27 -3.89
N SER A 5 8.03 17.43 -3.86
CA SER A 5 7.43 16.83 -2.67
C SER A 5 7.39 15.31 -2.81
N PHE A 6 7.39 14.60 -1.68
CA PHE A 6 7.13 13.16 -1.60
C PHE A 6 5.62 12.84 -1.55
N THR A 7 4.77 13.87 -1.38
CA THR A 7 3.31 13.77 -1.49
C THR A 7 2.81 14.44 -2.77
N LEU A 8 1.61 14.04 -3.18
CA LEU A 8 0.83 14.58 -4.29
C LEU A 8 -0.54 15.04 -3.77
N GLU A 9 -0.54 15.76 -2.64
CA GLU A 9 -1.76 16.24 -2.01
C GLU A 9 -2.58 17.13 -2.97
N GLY A 10 -3.90 16.90 -3.00
CA GLY A 10 -4.80 17.57 -3.93
C GLY A 10 -4.75 17.07 -5.38
N ALA A 11 -3.82 16.18 -5.74
CA ALA A 11 -3.78 15.58 -7.06
C ALA A 11 -4.94 14.60 -7.26
N LEU A 12 -5.31 14.40 -8.53
CA LEU A 12 -6.22 13.36 -8.99
C LEU A 12 -5.41 12.33 -9.78
N ILE A 13 -5.71 11.05 -9.63
CA ILE A 13 -5.12 9.99 -10.45
C ILE A 13 -6.17 9.32 -11.33
N TYR A 14 -5.79 9.06 -12.56
CA TYR A 14 -6.59 8.32 -13.55
C TYR A 14 -5.83 7.06 -13.92
N THR A 15 -6.48 5.91 -13.83
CA THR A 15 -5.89 4.60 -14.11
C THR A 15 -6.82 3.78 -15.00
N SER A 16 -6.26 2.90 -15.84
CA SER A 16 -7.04 2.05 -16.73
C SER A 16 -7.80 0.95 -15.99
N CYS A 17 -7.36 0.57 -14.79
CA CYS A 17 -7.97 -0.45 -13.95
C CYS A 17 -7.99 0.00 -12.48
N GLU A 18 -8.96 -0.50 -11.72
CA GLU A 18 -9.02 -0.39 -10.27
C GLU A 18 -7.67 -0.77 -9.66
N PRO A 19 -7.10 0.04 -8.75
CA PRO A 19 -5.79 -0.25 -8.18
C PRO A 19 -5.83 -1.53 -7.34
N CYS A 20 -4.91 -2.46 -7.62
CA CYS A 20 -4.64 -3.60 -6.75
C CYS A 20 -4.11 -3.13 -5.36
N PRO A 21 -4.03 -4.00 -4.35
CA PRO A 21 -3.68 -3.58 -2.99
C PRO A 21 -2.35 -2.83 -2.87
N MET A 22 -1.34 -3.23 -3.64
CA MET A 22 -0.04 -2.54 -3.67
C MET A 22 -0.17 -1.11 -4.20
N CYS A 23 -0.84 -0.94 -5.35
CA CYS A 23 -1.04 0.37 -5.97
C CYS A 23 -1.92 1.27 -5.08
N LEU A 24 -2.96 0.71 -4.46
CA LEU A 24 -3.82 1.43 -3.53
C LEU A 24 -3.02 1.95 -2.32
N ALA A 25 -2.14 1.13 -1.74
CA ALA A 25 -1.25 1.55 -0.66
C ALA A 25 -0.32 2.69 -1.12
N ALA A 26 0.29 2.58 -2.30
CA ALA A 26 1.15 3.63 -2.84
C ALA A 26 0.40 4.96 -3.04
N ILE A 27 -0.82 4.91 -3.55
CA ILE A 27 -1.70 6.08 -3.72
C ILE A 27 -2.02 6.70 -2.35
N TRP A 28 -2.27 5.88 -1.34
CA TRP A 28 -2.53 6.33 0.04
C TRP A 28 -1.33 7.07 0.65
N TRP A 29 -0.13 6.48 0.57
CA TRP A 29 1.11 7.11 1.04
C TRP A 29 1.39 8.44 0.31
N ALA A 30 1.05 8.52 -0.97
CA ALA A 30 1.21 9.73 -1.78
C ALA A 30 0.18 10.82 -1.49
N ARG A 31 -0.83 10.60 -0.63
CA ARG A 31 -1.89 11.58 -0.31
C ARG A 31 -2.72 12.06 -1.50
N ILE A 32 -2.87 11.24 -2.52
CA ILE A 32 -3.70 11.56 -3.69
C ILE A 32 -5.17 11.63 -3.26
N SER A 33 -5.87 12.68 -3.70
CA SER A 33 -7.21 13.01 -3.19
C SER A 33 -8.34 12.20 -3.82
N ARG A 34 -8.17 11.71 -5.04
CA ARG A 34 -9.20 10.96 -5.77
C ARG A 34 -8.61 10.05 -6.85
N ILE A 35 -9.20 8.87 -6.98
CA ILE A 35 -8.87 7.87 -7.99
C ILE A 35 -10.05 7.74 -8.95
N TYR A 36 -9.79 7.89 -10.24
CA TYR A 36 -10.71 7.53 -11.32
C TYR A 36 -10.16 6.30 -12.03
N TYR A 37 -10.99 5.27 -12.22
CA TYR A 37 -10.59 4.05 -12.89
C TYR A 37 -11.66 3.57 -13.87
N ALA A 38 -11.24 2.85 -14.91
CA ALA A 38 -12.15 2.36 -15.96
C ALA A 38 -12.56 0.89 -15.74
N ASN A 39 -11.59 -0.03 -15.72
CA ASN A 39 -11.85 -1.46 -15.49
C ASN A 39 -11.86 -1.80 -14.00
N THR A 40 -12.60 -2.82 -13.60
CA THR A 40 -12.67 -3.30 -12.21
C THR A 40 -11.66 -4.42 -11.95
N ARG A 41 -11.38 -4.73 -10.68
CA ARG A 41 -10.60 -5.94 -10.32
C ARG A 41 -11.22 -7.23 -10.85
N ALA A 42 -12.53 -7.26 -11.07
CA ALA A 42 -13.23 -8.42 -11.66
C ALA A 42 -13.00 -8.52 -13.18
N ASP A 43 -12.81 -7.40 -13.88
CA ASP A 43 -12.35 -7.40 -15.27
C ASP A 43 -10.91 -7.93 -15.35
N ALA A 44 -10.04 -7.48 -14.46
CA ALA A 44 -8.66 -7.96 -14.38
C ALA A 44 -8.58 -9.47 -14.09
N ALA A 45 -9.37 -9.96 -13.13
CA ALA A 45 -9.44 -11.39 -12.81
C ALA A 45 -9.88 -12.25 -14.00
N ARG A 46 -10.82 -11.77 -14.83
CA ARG A 46 -11.30 -12.48 -16.02
C ARG A 46 -10.21 -12.73 -17.07
N ILE A 47 -9.14 -11.93 -17.07
CA ILE A 47 -8.01 -12.08 -18.00
C ILE A 47 -6.76 -12.64 -17.32
N GLY A 48 -6.89 -13.15 -16.08
CA GLY A 48 -5.83 -13.88 -15.38
C GLY A 48 -4.92 -13.02 -14.50
N PHE A 49 -5.34 -11.83 -14.09
CA PHE A 49 -4.63 -11.06 -13.06
C PHE A 49 -5.14 -11.39 -11.65
N ASP A 50 -4.23 -11.44 -10.69
CA ASP A 50 -4.51 -11.88 -9.31
C ASP A 50 -5.04 -10.77 -8.39
N ASP A 51 -5.35 -9.57 -8.92
CA ASP A 51 -5.74 -8.38 -8.15
C ASP A 51 -6.78 -8.69 -7.07
N ALA A 52 -7.84 -9.42 -7.44
CA ALA A 52 -8.91 -9.80 -6.54
C ALA A 52 -8.47 -10.81 -5.46
N GLU A 53 -7.58 -11.75 -5.81
CA GLU A 53 -7.03 -12.72 -4.87
C GLU A 53 -6.11 -12.05 -3.85
N ILE A 54 -5.28 -11.10 -4.28
CA ILE A 54 -4.40 -10.33 -3.38
C ILE A 54 -5.25 -9.52 -2.39
N TYR A 55 -6.40 -8.97 -2.81
CA TYR A 55 -7.33 -8.32 -1.88
C TYR A 55 -7.88 -9.28 -0.82
N GLN A 56 -8.16 -10.53 -1.17
CA GLN A 56 -8.59 -11.55 -0.20
C GLN A 56 -7.44 -11.89 0.75
N GLU A 57 -6.24 -12.12 0.24
CA GLU A 57 -5.04 -12.41 1.03
C GLU A 57 -4.73 -11.31 2.07
N VAL A 58 -4.90 -10.04 1.69
CA VAL A 58 -4.72 -8.91 2.62
C VAL A 58 -5.76 -8.92 3.74
N ALA A 59 -7.01 -9.32 3.44
CA ALA A 59 -8.10 -9.37 4.40
C ALA A 59 -8.10 -10.64 5.27
N SER A 60 -7.37 -11.68 4.88
CA SER A 60 -7.25 -12.93 5.63
C SER A 60 -6.44 -12.78 6.92
N ASP A 61 -6.76 -13.63 7.90
CA ASP A 61 -5.96 -13.81 9.11
C ASP A 61 -4.53 -14.22 8.76
N LEU A 62 -3.57 -13.79 9.58
CA LEU A 62 -2.14 -14.01 9.31
C LEU A 62 -1.77 -15.50 9.18
N THR A 63 -2.49 -16.38 9.88
CA THR A 63 -2.29 -17.83 9.83
C THR A 63 -2.86 -18.48 8.57
N ASP A 64 -3.79 -17.81 7.90
CA ASP A 64 -4.54 -18.34 6.76
C ASP A 64 -3.99 -17.83 5.42
N ARG A 65 -2.99 -16.96 5.47
CA ARG A 65 -2.29 -16.43 4.30
C ARG A 65 -1.53 -17.52 3.57
N ARG A 66 -1.62 -17.50 2.24
CA ARG A 66 -0.90 -18.42 1.34
C ARG A 66 0.61 -18.28 1.48
N ILE A 67 1.09 -17.05 1.70
CA ILE A 67 2.50 -16.78 1.99
C ILE A 67 2.64 -16.73 3.52
N PRO A 68 3.33 -17.69 4.14
CA PRO A 68 3.46 -17.72 5.60
C PRO A 68 4.25 -16.52 6.12
N LEU A 69 3.70 -15.82 7.12
CA LEU A 69 4.45 -14.83 7.89
C LEU A 69 5.09 -15.51 9.10
N VAL A 70 6.42 -15.50 9.14
CA VAL A 70 7.19 -15.99 10.29
C VAL A 70 7.58 -14.81 11.16
N HIS A 71 6.95 -14.66 12.32
CA HIS A 71 7.28 -13.60 13.27
C HIS A 71 8.54 -13.97 14.08
N CYS A 72 9.63 -13.25 13.84
CA CYS A 72 10.92 -13.43 14.52
C CYS A 72 11.23 -12.20 15.38
N PRO A 73 10.71 -12.10 16.61
CA PRO A 73 10.94 -10.93 17.46
C PRO A 73 12.42 -10.80 17.82
N ASN A 74 12.96 -9.59 17.73
CA ASN A 74 14.33 -9.23 18.08
C ASN A 74 14.32 -7.87 18.81
N GLN A 75 15.11 -7.74 19.88
CA GLN A 75 15.27 -6.48 20.60
C GLN A 75 15.82 -5.37 19.69
N GLU A 76 16.76 -5.68 18.79
CA GLU A 76 17.30 -4.70 17.83
C GLU A 76 16.23 -4.17 16.87
N ALA A 77 15.26 -5.01 16.48
CA ALA A 77 14.16 -4.58 15.63
C ALA A 77 13.23 -3.60 16.34
N VAL A 78 13.06 -3.76 17.66
CA VAL A 78 12.31 -2.80 18.49
C VAL A 78 13.06 -1.47 18.60
N GLN A 79 14.40 -1.51 18.68
CA GLN A 79 15.20 -0.27 18.77
C GLN A 79 14.99 0.64 17.57
N ALA A 80 14.92 0.10 16.35
CA ALA A 80 14.63 0.92 15.16
C ALA A 80 13.30 1.70 15.27
N MET A 81 12.27 1.12 15.92
CA MET A 81 10.99 1.78 16.15
C MET A 81 11.08 2.86 17.24
N LEU A 82 11.89 2.64 18.28
CA LEU A 82 12.14 3.60 19.35
C LEU A 82 12.96 4.79 18.84
N GLU A 83 14.00 4.54 18.05
CA GLU A 83 14.82 5.57 17.40
C GLU A 83 13.96 6.49 16.51
N TRP A 84 13.02 5.93 15.74
CA TRP A 84 12.05 6.74 15.00
C TRP A 84 11.14 7.54 15.93
N THR A 85 10.80 7.02 17.11
CA THR A 85 9.99 7.73 18.10
C THR A 85 10.73 8.95 18.67
N GLU A 86 12.03 8.83 18.89
CA GLU A 86 12.87 9.89 19.47
C GLU A 86 13.40 10.90 18.43
N LYS A 87 13.39 10.55 17.14
CA LYS A 87 13.82 11.43 16.05
C LYS A 87 12.99 12.73 16.04
N GLN A 88 13.66 13.87 16.27
CA GLN A 88 13.00 15.18 16.41
C GLN A 88 12.51 15.76 15.07
N ASP A 89 13.26 15.54 14.00
CA ASP A 89 13.02 16.03 12.63
C ASP A 89 12.41 14.95 11.74
N LYS A 90 11.57 14.08 12.30
CA LYS A 90 10.85 13.07 11.52
C LYS A 90 9.64 13.67 10.81
N ILE A 91 9.33 13.12 9.65
CA ILE A 91 8.13 13.47 8.90
C ILE A 91 7.03 12.47 9.26
N PRO A 92 5.85 12.92 9.74
CA PRO A 92 4.72 12.04 10.01
C PRO A 92 4.05 11.60 8.70
N TYR A 93 3.47 10.39 8.71
CA TYR A 93 2.73 9.80 7.60
C TYR A 93 1.39 9.22 8.06
#